data_AF-A0A1B6HXQ9-F1
#
_entry.id   AF-A0A1B6HXQ9-F1
#
_cell.length_a   1.000
_cell.length_b   1.000
_cell.length_c   1.000
_cell.angle_alpha   90.00
_cell.angle_beta   90.00
_cell.angle_gamma   90.00
#
_symmetry.space_group_name_H-M   'P 1'
#
loop_
_entity.id
_entity.type
_entity.pdbx_description
1 polymer ?
#
loop_
_entity_poly.entity_id
_entity_poly.type
_entity_poly.pdbx_seq_one_letter_code
_entity_poly.pdbx_strand_id
1 'polypeptide(L)'
;DDCYSVWEAPEFSTGYYVVIGILYGMALLCLAGTVLDYATNDQTEVNKSLRKFIKVFSSYANIKKLVKSNPEADFKLLHCFKFLSMLCVILGHKEMYRFGKPVQNISFIEEFSKQIPSMLFLNGGGYIVDTFFLFSGFLTCHFLVKELEKKNSVNLFTLIIGKLLRILPLYGFVIAFHGEVLPYLGHGPLWNSLVWREALRCQKNWWANVLFLNNYVNTEETCMIQTWYLACDMHYFIIGILLVYIKFRHPKLGNTLIAAAFVAAAAIPAYITYVNQYKGVVQLYHELQKDPAQDEHFRTMYVPSHVRFMPYMVGLILSYVCQYLVKTGYKFPGLSLFVIIPLGIAVNLSTTFVAYVFYIEERPYSLLESVLYAGVHRILWAGTLGIYIIVDSTTGIGKWG
;
A
#
# COMPACT_ATOMS: atom_id res chain seq x y z
N ASP A 1 -31.96 12.14 11.66
CA ASP A 1 -31.75 13.59 11.52
C ASP A 1 -30.28 13.88 11.29
N ASP A 2 -29.87 13.91 10.01
CA ASP A 2 -28.48 14.18 9.59
C ASP A 2 -28.22 15.68 9.34
N CYS A 3 -29.26 16.52 9.45
CA CYS A 3 -29.12 17.97 9.25
C CYS A 3 -28.45 18.59 10.46
N TYR A 4 -27.33 19.26 10.20
CA TYR A 4 -26.50 19.86 11.22
C TYR A 4 -26.30 21.35 10.92
N SER A 5 -26.74 22.21 11.84
CA SER A 5 -26.55 23.64 11.71
C SER A 5 -25.21 24.08 12.33
N VAL A 6 -24.62 25.15 11.81
CA VAL A 6 -23.37 25.74 12.35
C VAL A 6 -23.52 26.12 13.85
N TRP A 7 -24.75 26.34 14.30
CA TRP A 7 -25.09 26.71 15.68
C TRP A 7 -25.03 25.54 16.66
N GLU A 8 -24.93 24.30 16.17
CA GLU A 8 -24.84 23.08 16.97
C GLU A 8 -23.40 22.55 17.06
N ALA A 9 -22.40 23.35 16.63
CA ALA A 9 -20.95 23.06 16.70
C ALA A 9 -20.54 22.46 18.06
N PRO A 10 -20.06 21.20 18.17
CA PRO A 10 -19.53 20.70 19.42
C PRO A 10 -18.31 21.53 19.80
N GLU A 11 -18.14 21.73 21.10
CA GLU A 11 -16.95 22.35 21.63
C GLU A 11 -15.70 21.53 21.25
N PHE A 12 -14.57 22.21 21.06
CA PHE A 12 -13.32 21.55 20.74
C PHE A 12 -12.90 20.60 21.86
N SER A 13 -12.59 19.36 21.51
CA SER A 13 -12.09 18.37 22.48
C SER A 13 -10.71 18.76 23.02
N THR A 14 -10.34 18.23 24.19
CA THR A 14 -8.94 18.34 24.67
C THR A 14 -7.95 17.75 23.65
N GLY A 15 -8.33 16.67 22.96
CA GLY A 15 -7.53 16.05 21.90
C GLY A 15 -7.26 17.01 20.74
N TYR A 16 -8.25 17.82 20.34
CA TYR A 16 -8.08 18.86 19.33
C TYR A 16 -6.93 19.82 19.69
N TYR A 17 -6.96 20.38 20.90
CA TYR A 17 -5.93 21.33 21.35
C TYR A 17 -4.55 20.68 21.44
N VAL A 18 -4.47 19.41 21.85
CA VAL A 18 -3.20 18.67 21.90
C VAL A 18 -2.62 18.50 20.49
N VAL A 19 -3.40 18.03 19.52
CA VAL A 19 -2.92 17.78 18.15
C VAL A 19 -2.54 19.09 17.45
N ILE A 20 -3.34 20.15 17.62
CA ILE A 20 -3.01 21.48 17.10
C ILE A 20 -1.76 22.06 17.77
N GLY A 21 -1.59 21.87 19.07
CA GLY A 21 -0.38 22.28 19.80
C GLY A 21 0.87 21.60 19.26
N ILE A 22 0.81 20.29 18.97
CA ILE A 22 1.91 19.54 18.33
C ILE A 22 2.23 20.11 16.95
N LEU A 23 1.21 20.34 16.11
CA LEU A 23 1.39 20.92 14.77
C LEU A 23 2.04 22.29 14.83
N TYR A 24 1.55 23.16 15.71
CA TYR A 24 2.09 24.51 15.89
C TYR A 24 3.52 24.48 16.41
N GLY A 25 3.82 23.61 17.40
CA GLY A 25 5.17 23.40 17.90
C GLY A 25 6.13 22.91 16.80
N MET A 26 5.71 21.96 15.96
CA MET A 26 6.50 21.51 14.81
C MET A 26 6.73 22.63 13.80
N ALA A 27 5.70 23.43 13.49
CA ALA A 27 5.84 24.57 12.58
C ALA A 27 6.83 25.61 13.11
N LEU A 28 6.78 25.92 14.42
CA LEU A 28 7.75 26.80 15.08
C LEU A 28 9.17 26.24 15.04
N LEU A 29 9.35 24.94 15.32
CA LEU A 29 10.67 24.29 15.21
C LEU A 29 11.21 24.34 13.79
N CYS A 30 10.37 24.11 12.79
CA CYS A 30 10.77 24.21 11.38
C CYS A 30 11.14 25.64 10.98
N LEU A 31 10.36 26.63 11.43
CA LEU A 31 10.64 28.05 11.19
C LEU A 31 11.97 28.45 11.86
N ALA A 32 12.14 28.15 13.14
CA ALA A 32 13.36 28.43 13.89
C ALA A 32 14.56 27.71 13.28
N GLY A 33 14.43 26.43 12.94
CA GLY A 33 15.48 25.65 12.29
C GLY A 33 15.88 26.21 10.93
N THR A 34 14.92 26.70 10.14
CA THR A 34 15.17 27.32 8.83
C THR A 34 15.87 28.67 8.97
N VAL A 35 15.39 29.53 9.87
CA VAL A 35 16.00 30.84 10.15
C VAL A 35 17.43 30.66 10.67
N LEU A 36 17.65 29.73 11.61
CA LEU A 36 18.98 29.45 12.16
C LEU A 36 19.91 28.86 11.10
N ASP A 37 19.47 27.89 10.30
CA ASP A 37 20.30 27.30 9.22
C ASP A 37 20.70 28.36 8.17
N TYR A 38 19.80 29.29 7.85
CA TYR A 38 20.09 30.40 6.94
C TYR A 38 21.05 31.44 7.57
N ALA A 39 20.85 31.78 8.85
CA ALA A 39 21.70 32.74 9.57
C ALA A 39 23.11 32.19 9.86
N THR A 40 23.23 30.89 10.14
CA THR A 40 24.51 30.21 10.35
C THR A 40 25.12 29.80 9.01
N ASN A 41 25.76 30.76 8.34
CA ASN A 41 26.55 30.48 7.12
C ASN A 41 27.70 29.50 7.43
N ASP A 42 28.28 28.85 6.40
CA ASP A 42 29.35 27.85 6.54
C ASP A 42 30.60 28.34 7.30
N GLN A 43 30.74 29.66 7.50
CA GLN A 43 31.85 30.31 8.21
C GLN A 43 31.59 30.57 9.71
N THR A 44 30.39 30.28 10.23
CA THR A 44 30.13 30.42 11.68
C THR A 44 30.60 29.17 12.42
N GLU A 45 31.46 29.36 13.44
CA GLU A 45 31.97 28.33 14.36
C GLU A 45 30.85 27.80 15.28
N VAL A 46 29.86 27.14 14.69
CA VAL A 46 28.77 26.48 15.41
C VAL A 46 29.16 25.02 15.64
N ASN A 47 28.94 24.53 16.86
CA ASN A 47 29.13 23.12 17.21
C ASN A 47 28.45 22.20 16.18
N LYS A 48 29.21 21.25 15.63
CA LYS A 48 28.78 20.30 14.60
C LYS A 48 27.51 19.52 14.98
N SER A 49 27.34 19.15 16.25
CA SER A 49 26.16 18.44 16.74
C SER A 49 24.91 19.33 16.73
N LEU A 50 25.04 20.58 17.18
CA LEU A 50 23.97 21.56 17.16
C LEU A 50 23.57 21.90 15.71
N ARG A 51 24.55 22.08 14.82
CA ARG A 51 24.31 22.30 13.40
C ARG A 51 23.56 21.13 12.75
N LYS A 52 23.91 19.89 13.10
CA LYS A 52 23.19 18.70 12.61
C LYS A 52 21.74 18.70 13.10
N PHE A 53 21.49 19.07 14.35
CA PHE A 53 20.15 19.18 14.92
C PHE A 53 19.31 20.28 14.24
N ILE A 54 19.87 21.48 14.05
CA ILE A 54 19.20 22.59 13.33
C ILE A 54 18.77 22.14 11.92
N LYS A 55 19.67 21.47 11.19
CA LYS A 55 19.38 20.98 9.83
C LYS A 55 18.28 19.92 9.76
N VAL A 56 17.95 19.23 10.85
CA VAL A 56 16.80 18.30 10.89
C VAL A 56 15.49 19.07 10.69
N PHE A 57 15.37 20.26 11.29
CA PHE A 57 14.17 21.09 11.23
C PHE A 57 14.21 22.16 10.11
N SER A 58 15.38 22.44 9.52
CA SER A 58 15.48 23.38 8.39
C SER A 58 14.71 22.88 7.16
N SER A 59 13.63 23.58 6.81
CA SER A 59 12.87 23.31 5.58
C SER A 59 13.72 23.56 4.34
N TYR A 60 14.61 24.57 4.36
CA TYR A 60 15.54 24.86 3.26
C TYR A 60 16.47 23.68 2.96
N ALA A 61 17.17 23.16 3.97
CA ALA A 61 18.07 22.03 3.80
C ALA A 61 17.34 20.76 3.36
N ASN A 62 16.16 20.50 3.93
CA ASN A 62 15.35 19.34 3.60
C ASN A 62 14.78 19.40 2.17
N ILE A 63 14.30 20.56 1.70
CA ILE A 63 13.84 20.75 0.31
C ILE A 63 14.99 20.56 -0.68
N LYS A 64 16.16 21.15 -0.40
CA LYS A 64 17.35 20.97 -1.25
C LYS A 64 17.77 19.50 -1.35
N LYS A 65 17.65 18.75 -0.25
CA LYS A 65 17.90 17.30 -0.21
C LYS A 65 16.83 16.51 -0.95
N LEU A 66 15.56 16.92 -0.85
CA LEU A 66 14.41 16.25 -1.47
C LEU A 66 14.45 16.33 -3.00
N VAL A 67 14.83 17.48 -3.57
CA VAL A 67 14.86 17.71 -5.02
C VAL A 67 16.18 17.20 -5.65
N LYS A 68 17.18 16.85 -4.84
CA LYS A 68 18.46 16.35 -5.35
C LYS A 68 18.29 14.99 -6.01
N SER A 69 18.47 14.95 -7.33
CA SER A 69 18.52 13.70 -8.09
C SER A 69 19.73 12.85 -7.68
N ASN A 70 19.51 11.53 -7.58
CA ASN A 70 20.57 10.54 -7.42
C ASN A 70 20.66 9.65 -8.68
N PRO A 71 21.55 9.97 -9.63
CA PRO A 71 21.74 9.17 -10.84
C PRO A 71 22.19 7.73 -10.58
N GLU A 72 22.71 7.42 -9.40
CA GLU A 72 23.16 6.08 -9.01
C GLU A 72 22.13 5.34 -8.15
N ALA A 73 20.90 5.86 -8.04
CA ALA A 73 19.85 5.17 -7.29
C ALA A 73 19.53 3.80 -7.93
N ASP A 74 19.63 2.75 -7.12
CA ASP A 74 19.15 1.41 -7.47
C ASP A 74 17.63 1.44 -7.75
N PHE A 75 17.18 0.62 -8.71
CA PHE A 75 15.76 0.42 -9.02
C PHE A 75 14.98 1.70 -9.43
N LYS A 76 15.54 2.55 -10.30
CA LYS A 76 14.88 3.77 -10.81
C LYS A 76 13.47 3.52 -11.37
N LEU A 77 13.30 2.44 -12.13
CA LEU A 77 12.01 2.06 -12.70
C LEU A 77 10.96 1.82 -11.60
N LEU A 78 11.37 1.24 -10.47
CA LEU A 78 10.52 1.00 -9.31
C LEU A 78 10.02 2.31 -8.69
N HIS A 79 10.87 3.34 -8.63
CA HIS A 79 10.48 4.66 -8.15
C HIS A 79 9.44 5.31 -9.06
N CYS A 80 9.60 5.18 -10.38
CA CYS A 80 8.61 5.65 -11.36
C CYS A 80 7.26 4.94 -11.18
N PHE A 81 7.28 3.60 -11.10
CA PHE A 81 6.05 2.82 -10.86
C PHE A 81 5.37 3.22 -9.56
N LYS A 82 6.12 3.36 -8.45
CA LYS A 82 5.55 3.79 -7.16
C LYS A 82 4.88 5.17 -7.27
N PHE A 83 5.48 6.11 -7.99
CA PHE A 83 4.91 7.44 -8.19
C PHE A 83 3.59 7.37 -8.97
N LEU A 84 3.57 6.71 -10.13
CA LEU A 84 2.36 6.55 -10.95
C LEU A 84 1.26 5.78 -10.19
N SER A 85 1.62 4.68 -9.53
CA SER A 85 0.72 3.91 -8.68
C SER A 85 0.12 4.76 -7.56
N MET A 86 0.91 5.63 -6.91
CA MET A 86 0.40 6.51 -5.85
C MET A 86 -0.60 7.54 -6.37
N LEU A 87 -0.35 8.11 -7.55
CA LEU A 87 -1.32 9.00 -8.20
C LEU A 87 -2.65 8.28 -8.47
N CYS A 88 -2.59 7.07 -9.00
CA CYS A 88 -3.78 6.26 -9.24
C CYS A 88 -4.51 5.89 -7.93
N VAL A 89 -3.79 5.62 -6.83
CA VAL A 89 -4.40 5.40 -5.50
C VAL A 89 -5.17 6.64 -5.03
N ILE A 90 -4.58 7.83 -5.13
CA ILE A 90 -5.21 9.08 -4.70
C ILE A 90 -6.46 9.37 -5.52
N LEU A 91 -6.36 9.27 -6.85
CA LEU A 91 -7.51 9.45 -7.74
C LEU A 91 -8.58 8.38 -7.49
N GLY A 92 -8.16 7.12 -7.32
CA GLY A 92 -8.99 5.98 -6.97
C GLY A 92 -9.88 6.22 -5.75
N HIS A 93 -9.25 6.59 -4.63
CA HIS A 93 -9.98 6.83 -3.38
C HIS A 93 -10.87 8.06 -3.48
N LYS A 94 -10.42 9.14 -4.14
CA LYS A 94 -11.26 10.34 -4.38
C LYS A 94 -12.56 9.96 -5.09
N GLU A 95 -12.46 9.17 -6.16
CA GLU A 95 -13.61 8.75 -6.94
C GLU A 95 -14.49 7.75 -6.18
N MET A 96 -13.89 6.83 -5.40
CA MET A 96 -14.64 5.92 -4.52
C MET A 96 -15.48 6.70 -3.49
N TYR A 97 -14.92 7.72 -2.85
CA TYR A 97 -15.66 8.61 -1.94
C TYR A 97 -16.71 9.45 -2.67
N ARG A 98 -16.54 9.76 -3.96
CA ARG A 98 -17.53 10.48 -4.77
C ARG A 98 -18.72 9.58 -5.09
N PHE A 99 -18.46 8.35 -5.51
CA PHE A 99 -19.50 7.38 -5.84
C PHE A 99 -20.25 6.89 -4.60
N GLY A 100 -19.60 6.72 -3.45
CA GLY A 100 -20.27 6.34 -2.20
C GLY A 100 -21.19 7.42 -1.59
N LYS A 101 -21.23 8.63 -2.13
CA LYS A 101 -22.09 9.71 -1.62
C LYS A 101 -23.50 9.66 -2.24
N PRO A 102 -24.48 10.36 -1.65
CA PRO A 102 -25.76 10.59 -2.30
C PRO A 102 -25.55 11.27 -3.67
N VAL A 103 -26.05 10.62 -4.71
CA VAL A 103 -26.02 11.11 -6.10
C VAL A 103 -27.44 11.20 -6.64
N GLN A 104 -27.66 12.07 -7.62
CA GLN A 104 -28.99 12.24 -8.24
C GLN A 104 -29.43 11.02 -9.06
N ASN A 105 -28.46 10.27 -9.62
CA ASN A 105 -28.72 9.10 -10.45
C ASN A 105 -27.80 7.95 -10.04
N ILE A 106 -28.31 7.04 -9.21
CA ILE A 106 -27.58 5.85 -8.76
C ILE A 106 -27.40 4.87 -9.93
N SER A 107 -28.41 4.75 -10.81
CA SER A 107 -28.36 3.87 -11.98
C SER A 107 -27.19 4.21 -12.90
N PHE A 108 -26.81 5.48 -13.03
CA PHE A 108 -25.60 5.87 -13.78
C PHE A 108 -24.31 5.23 -13.21
N ILE A 109 -24.17 5.16 -11.88
CA ILE A 109 -23.01 4.54 -11.24
C ILE A 109 -23.02 3.03 -11.47
N GLU A 110 -24.18 2.40 -11.32
CA GLU A 110 -24.32 0.96 -11.53
C GLU A 110 -24.10 0.56 -12.99
N GLU A 111 -24.62 1.33 -13.94
CA GLU A 111 -24.37 1.16 -15.37
C GLU A 111 -22.90 1.38 -15.71
N PHE A 112 -22.25 2.39 -15.12
CA PHE A 112 -20.80 2.60 -15.28
C PHE A 112 -20.01 1.37 -14.81
N SER A 113 -20.35 0.81 -13.65
CA SER A 113 -19.69 -0.40 -13.13
C SER A 113 -19.90 -1.65 -14.00
N LYS A 114 -20.90 -1.63 -14.87
CA LYS A 114 -21.19 -2.66 -15.87
C LYS A 114 -20.51 -2.40 -17.22
N GLN A 115 -19.62 -1.41 -17.36
CA GLN A 115 -18.87 -1.18 -18.60
C GLN A 115 -17.49 -1.82 -18.53
N ILE A 116 -17.03 -2.46 -19.63
CA ILE A 116 -15.69 -3.09 -19.69
C ILE A 116 -14.56 -2.11 -19.31
N PRO A 117 -14.51 -0.86 -19.82
CA PRO A 117 -13.44 0.09 -19.46
C PRO A 117 -13.39 0.42 -17.97
N SER A 118 -14.51 0.33 -17.25
CA SER A 118 -14.56 0.63 -15.82
C SER A 118 -13.71 -0.34 -14.98
N MET A 119 -13.39 -1.54 -15.49
CA MET A 119 -12.54 -2.51 -14.79
C MET A 119 -11.11 -2.00 -14.54
N LEU A 120 -10.60 -1.07 -15.37
CA LEU A 120 -9.34 -0.39 -15.12
C LEU A 120 -9.35 0.36 -13.78
N PHE A 121 -10.51 0.88 -13.39
CA PHE A 121 -10.70 1.58 -12.14
C PHE A 121 -11.11 0.59 -11.03
N LEU A 122 -12.20 -0.16 -11.24
CA LEU A 122 -12.83 -0.96 -10.18
C LEU A 122 -11.96 -2.15 -9.75
N ASN A 123 -11.38 -2.87 -10.72
CA ASN A 123 -10.49 -3.98 -10.44
C ASN A 123 -9.02 -3.54 -10.39
N GLY A 124 -8.62 -2.63 -11.30
CA GLY A 124 -7.27 -2.08 -11.33
C GLY A 124 -6.84 -1.39 -10.04
N GLY A 125 -7.76 -0.75 -9.29
CA GLY A 125 -7.48 -0.21 -7.97
C GLY A 125 -6.90 -1.24 -6.99
N GLY A 126 -7.42 -2.47 -7.01
CA GLY A 126 -6.91 -3.57 -6.20
C GLY A 126 -5.48 -3.99 -6.59
N TYR A 127 -5.21 -4.07 -7.88
CA TYR A 127 -3.91 -4.43 -8.43
C TYR A 127 -2.81 -3.38 -8.21
N ILE A 128 -3.17 -2.10 -8.18
CA ILE A 128 -2.22 -1.03 -7.85
C ILE A 128 -1.66 -1.23 -6.43
N VAL A 129 -2.47 -1.69 -5.48
CA VAL A 129 -1.98 -2.02 -4.13
C VAL A 129 -1.11 -3.28 -4.15
N ASP A 130 -1.48 -4.29 -4.94
CA ASP A 130 -0.68 -5.50 -5.12
C ASP A 130 0.72 -5.20 -5.68
N THR A 131 0.85 -4.19 -6.54
CA THR A 131 2.14 -3.68 -7.01
C THR A 131 3.02 -3.19 -5.85
N PHE A 132 2.46 -2.49 -4.86
CA PHE A 132 3.23 -2.08 -3.68
C PHE A 132 3.68 -3.29 -2.85
N PHE A 133 2.84 -4.31 -2.68
CA PHE A 133 3.20 -5.53 -1.97
C PHE A 133 4.31 -6.31 -2.69
N LEU A 134 4.23 -6.43 -4.03
CA LEU A 134 5.30 -7.00 -4.86
C LEU A 134 6.62 -6.28 -4.59
N PHE A 135 6.61 -4.94 -4.65
CA PHE A 135 7.83 -4.15 -4.45
C PHE A 135 8.36 -4.26 -3.02
N SER A 136 7.48 -4.36 -2.03
CA SER A 136 7.85 -4.55 -0.63
C SER A 136 8.56 -5.88 -0.41
N GLY A 137 8.02 -6.99 -0.97
CA GLY A 137 8.64 -8.31 -0.91
C GLY A 137 9.98 -8.37 -1.64
N PHE A 138 10.04 -7.76 -2.83
CA PHE A 138 11.26 -7.72 -3.64
C PHE A 138 12.41 -6.99 -2.93
N LEU A 139 12.15 -5.78 -2.43
CA LEU A 139 13.15 -4.96 -1.75
C LEU A 139 13.56 -5.55 -0.40
N THR A 140 12.60 -6.11 0.36
CA THR A 140 12.88 -6.76 1.65
C THR A 140 13.86 -7.90 1.46
N CYS A 141 13.61 -8.78 0.48
CA CYS A 141 14.51 -9.88 0.13
C CYS A 141 15.88 -9.34 -0.35
N HIS A 142 15.88 -8.38 -1.27
CA HIS A 142 17.11 -7.85 -1.87
C HIS A 142 18.07 -7.28 -0.82
N PHE A 143 17.57 -6.36 0.02
CA PHE A 143 18.41 -5.70 1.02
C PHE A 143 18.83 -6.64 2.15
N LEU A 144 17.93 -7.53 2.59
CA LEU A 144 18.24 -8.46 3.67
C LEU A 144 19.29 -9.49 3.26
N VAL A 145 19.19 -10.05 2.05
CA VAL A 145 20.21 -10.96 1.51
C VAL A 145 21.56 -10.25 1.39
N LYS A 146 21.59 -9.04 0.81
CA LYS A 146 22.83 -8.25 0.69
C LYS A 146 23.47 -7.96 2.05
N GLU A 147 22.67 -7.64 3.06
CA GLU A 147 23.17 -7.39 4.42
C GLU A 147 23.68 -8.67 5.10
N LEU A 148 22.97 -9.79 4.93
CA LEU A 148 23.38 -11.10 5.43
C LEU A 148 24.66 -11.60 4.76
N GLU A 149 24.83 -11.39 3.46
CA GLU A 149 26.08 -11.72 2.75
C GLU A 149 27.25 -10.86 3.25
N LYS A 150 26.99 -9.60 3.60
CA LYS A 150 28.02 -8.68 4.10
C LYS A 150 28.41 -8.93 5.56
N LYS A 151 27.45 -9.17 6.45
CA LYS A 151 27.66 -9.22 7.91
C LYS A 151 27.50 -10.62 8.52
N ASN A 152 27.07 -11.61 7.74
CA ASN A 152 26.73 -12.99 8.14
C ASN A 152 25.66 -13.11 9.26
N SER A 153 25.13 -11.99 9.73
CA SER A 153 24.16 -11.90 10.82
C SER A 153 23.41 -10.57 10.75
N VAL A 154 22.15 -10.60 11.16
CA VAL A 154 21.27 -9.44 11.26
C VAL A 154 20.35 -9.65 12.45
N ASN A 155 20.10 -8.58 13.22
CA ASN A 155 19.11 -8.62 14.29
C ASN A 155 17.74 -8.28 13.70
N LEU A 156 16.87 -9.29 13.56
CA LEU A 156 15.53 -9.13 12.99
C LEU A 156 14.68 -8.16 13.82
N PHE A 157 14.84 -8.15 15.15
CA PHE A 157 14.12 -7.21 16.01
C PHE A 157 14.50 -5.77 15.70
N THR A 158 15.78 -5.48 15.47
CA THR A 158 16.24 -4.15 15.06
C THR A 158 15.64 -3.72 13.71
N LEU A 159 15.45 -4.65 12.77
CA LEU A 159 14.79 -4.35 11.49
C LEU A 159 13.31 -3.99 11.69
N ILE A 160 12.60 -4.73 12.55
CA ILE A 160 11.20 -4.48 12.91
C ILE A 160 11.05 -3.12 13.59
N ILE A 161 11.85 -2.85 14.63
CA ILE A 161 11.83 -1.56 15.34
C ILE A 161 12.20 -0.41 14.40
N GLY A 162 13.21 -0.59 13.53
CA GLY A 162 13.59 0.42 12.55
C GLY A 162 12.44 0.76 11.58
N LYS A 163 11.68 -0.25 11.14
CA LYS A 163 10.49 -0.05 10.31
C LYS A 163 9.35 0.63 11.09
N LEU A 164 9.10 0.23 12.34
CA LEU A 164 8.09 0.85 13.20
C LEU A 164 8.39 2.33 13.46
N LEU A 165 9.63 2.67 13.84
CA LEU A 165 10.04 4.07 14.07
C LEU A 165 9.93 4.94 12.81
N ARG A 166 10.00 4.34 11.62
CA ARG A 166 9.81 5.05 10.36
C ARG A 166 8.34 5.34 10.05
N ILE A 167 7.43 4.44 10.41
CA ILE A 167 6.01 4.51 10.01
C ILE A 167 5.15 5.10 11.12
N LEU A 168 5.31 4.60 12.34
CA LEU A 168 4.39 4.84 13.45
C LEU A 168 4.27 6.31 13.87
N PRO A 169 5.33 7.14 13.90
CA PRO A 169 5.17 8.54 14.31
C PRO A 169 4.21 9.33 13.43
N LEU A 170 4.37 9.22 12.10
CA LEU A 170 3.48 9.88 11.15
C LEU A 170 2.10 9.23 11.16
N TYR A 171 2.05 7.89 11.22
CA TYR A 171 0.77 7.18 11.21
C TYR A 171 -0.08 7.52 12.43
N GLY A 172 0.51 7.51 13.63
CA GLY A 172 -0.13 7.93 14.88
C GLY A 172 -0.62 9.37 14.84
N PHE A 173 0.17 10.29 14.27
CA PHE A 173 -0.25 11.66 14.06
C PHE A 173 -1.49 11.75 13.16
N VAL A 174 -1.52 11.02 12.04
CA VAL A 174 -2.67 11.03 11.11
C VAL A 174 -3.91 10.39 11.76
N ILE A 175 -3.76 9.32 12.54
CA ILE A 175 -4.86 8.74 13.33
C ILE A 175 -5.45 9.80 14.28
N ALA A 176 -4.59 10.48 15.05
CA ALA A 176 -5.01 11.51 15.98
C ALA A 176 -5.67 12.70 15.24
N PHE A 177 -5.15 13.09 14.08
CA PHE A 177 -5.77 14.13 13.25
C PHE A 177 -7.17 13.74 12.79
N HIS A 178 -7.37 12.50 12.32
CA HIS A 178 -8.68 11.99 11.90
C HIS A 178 -9.67 11.93 13.07
N GLY A 179 -9.23 11.51 14.26
CA GLY A 179 -10.07 11.42 15.45
C GLY A 179 -10.40 12.78 16.07
N GLU A 180 -9.43 13.69 16.14
CA GLU A 180 -9.53 14.87 17.02
C GLU A 180 -9.60 16.21 16.28
N VAL A 181 -9.13 16.31 15.04
CA VAL A 181 -9.04 17.61 14.32
C VAL A 181 -9.97 17.68 13.14
N LEU A 182 -9.90 16.68 12.26
CA LEU A 182 -10.70 16.57 11.04
C LEU A 182 -12.19 16.90 11.24
N PRO A 183 -12.90 16.39 12.27
CA PRO A 183 -14.32 16.69 12.45
C PRO A 183 -14.65 18.18 12.65
N TYR A 184 -13.69 19.01 13.09
CA TYR A 184 -13.90 20.44 13.33
C TYR A 184 -13.50 21.35 12.15
N LEU A 185 -12.98 20.79 11.05
CA LEU A 185 -12.47 21.56 9.91
C LEU A 185 -13.55 21.99 8.90
N GLY A 186 -14.79 21.57 9.09
CA GLY A 186 -15.86 21.81 8.14
C GLY A 186 -17.24 21.67 8.74
N HIS A 187 -18.24 21.94 7.90
CA HIS A 187 -19.66 21.84 8.21
C HIS A 187 -20.42 21.47 6.94
N GLY A 188 -21.60 20.86 7.09
CA GLY A 188 -22.46 20.53 5.96
C GLY A 188 -23.45 19.41 6.27
N PRO A 189 -24.46 19.21 5.41
CA PRO A 189 -25.55 18.26 5.65
C PRO A 189 -25.12 16.79 5.71
N LEU A 190 -23.93 16.45 5.19
CA LEU A 190 -23.36 15.10 5.24
C LEU A 190 -22.12 15.02 6.16
N TRP A 191 -21.80 16.09 6.88
CA TRP A 191 -20.56 16.15 7.66
C TRP A 191 -20.59 15.18 8.83
N ASN A 192 -21.70 15.11 9.56
CA ASN A 192 -21.85 14.18 10.69
C ASN A 192 -21.86 12.71 10.25
N SER A 193 -22.65 12.37 9.23
CA SER A 193 -22.78 10.99 8.76
C SER A 193 -21.52 10.43 8.13
N LEU A 194 -20.63 11.28 7.59
CA LEU A 194 -19.38 10.86 6.96
C LEU A 194 -18.15 11.12 7.85
N VAL A 195 -17.90 12.38 8.21
CA VAL A 195 -16.66 12.82 8.86
C VAL A 195 -16.70 12.54 10.36
N TRP A 196 -17.82 12.87 11.03
CA TRP A 196 -17.93 12.61 12.47
C TRP A 196 -17.97 11.11 12.77
N ARG A 197 -18.66 10.32 11.93
CA ARG A 197 -18.63 8.85 12.00
C ARG A 197 -17.20 8.30 11.89
N GLU A 198 -16.40 8.80 10.95
CA GLU A 198 -15.00 8.40 10.79
C GLU A 198 -14.15 8.80 12.01
N ALA A 199 -14.34 10.01 12.53
CA ALA A 199 -13.65 10.48 13.73
C ALA A 199 -13.96 9.58 14.94
N LEU A 200 -15.23 9.21 15.17
CA LEU A 200 -15.64 8.32 16.25
C LEU A 200 -15.04 6.91 16.10
N ARG A 201 -14.98 6.36 14.88
CA ARG A 201 -14.28 5.09 14.61
C ARG A 201 -12.81 5.18 14.99
N CYS A 202 -12.15 6.30 14.67
CA CYS A 202 -10.77 6.54 15.07
C CYS A 202 -10.57 6.72 16.57
N GLN A 203 -11.42 7.48 17.25
CA GLN A 203 -11.36 7.63 18.71
C GLN A 203 -11.56 6.29 19.44
N LYS A 204 -12.42 5.41 18.90
CA LYS A 204 -12.69 4.08 19.48
C LYS A 204 -11.59 3.05 19.17
N ASN A 205 -11.08 3.04 17.94
CA ASN A 205 -10.26 1.93 17.42
C ASN A 205 -8.82 2.32 17.04
N TRP A 206 -8.32 3.52 17.39
CA TRP A 206 -6.96 3.97 17.07
C TRP A 206 -5.86 2.97 17.47
N TRP A 207 -6.05 2.27 18.60
CA TRP A 207 -5.08 1.32 19.14
C TRP A 207 -4.88 0.11 18.21
N ALA A 208 -5.95 -0.34 17.53
CA ALA A 208 -5.88 -1.44 16.59
C ALA A 208 -5.01 -1.05 15.38
N ASN A 209 -5.12 0.19 14.91
CA ASN A 209 -4.28 0.73 13.84
C ASN A 209 -2.81 0.85 14.27
N VAL A 210 -2.54 1.38 15.47
CA VAL A 210 -1.17 1.50 16.03
C VAL A 210 -0.48 0.15 16.18
N LEU A 211 -1.23 -0.89 16.55
CA LEU A 211 -0.73 -2.26 16.66
C LEU A 211 -0.79 -3.05 15.34
N PHE A 212 -1.26 -2.44 14.25
CA PHE A 212 -1.45 -3.08 12.94
C PHE A 212 -2.44 -4.27 12.97
N LEU A 213 -3.38 -4.29 13.91
CA LEU A 213 -4.42 -5.32 14.09
C LEU A 213 -5.76 -4.96 13.45
N ASN A 214 -5.87 -3.76 12.84
CA ASN A 214 -7.11 -3.21 12.30
C ASN A 214 -7.73 -4.02 11.14
N ASN A 215 -7.03 -5.02 10.60
CA ASN A 215 -7.57 -5.94 9.59
C ASN A 215 -8.31 -7.14 10.20
N TYR A 216 -8.23 -7.33 11.51
CA TYR A 216 -8.79 -8.50 12.21
C TYR A 216 -9.64 -8.15 13.43
N VAL A 217 -9.49 -6.93 13.96
CA VAL A 217 -10.21 -6.47 15.16
C VAL A 217 -11.13 -5.31 14.78
N ASN A 218 -12.38 -5.36 15.27
CA ASN A 218 -13.39 -4.32 15.08
C ASN A 218 -13.50 -3.84 13.62
N THR A 219 -13.46 -4.77 12.67
CA THR A 219 -13.31 -4.50 11.23
C THR A 219 -14.51 -3.75 10.64
N GLU A 220 -15.68 -3.83 11.27
CA GLU A 220 -16.90 -3.09 10.93
C GLU A 220 -16.81 -1.59 11.26
N GLU A 221 -15.97 -1.23 12.23
CA GLU A 221 -15.76 0.13 12.72
C GLU A 221 -14.29 0.56 12.59
N THR A 222 -13.62 0.07 11.56
CA THR A 222 -12.19 0.32 11.36
C THR A 222 -11.91 1.82 11.18
N CYS A 223 -10.86 2.32 11.83
CA CYS A 223 -10.38 3.68 11.65
C CYS A 223 -9.57 3.76 10.36
N MET A 224 -9.90 4.74 9.50
CA MET A 224 -9.26 4.99 8.23
C MET A 224 -9.19 3.73 7.37
N ILE A 225 -10.30 3.41 6.69
CA ILE A 225 -10.44 2.20 5.90
C ILE A 225 -9.21 1.93 5.02
N GLN A 226 -8.66 2.95 4.36
CA GLN A 226 -7.49 2.85 3.49
C GLN A 226 -6.22 2.32 4.18
N THR A 227 -6.12 2.33 5.50
CA THR A 227 -4.92 1.92 6.23
C THR A 227 -4.78 0.42 6.39
N TRP A 228 -5.74 -0.36 5.88
CA TRP A 228 -5.67 -1.81 5.83
C TRP A 228 -4.37 -2.32 5.17
N TYR A 229 -3.85 -1.60 4.18
CA TYR A 229 -2.62 -2.01 3.48
C TYR A 229 -1.37 -1.85 4.35
N LEU A 230 -1.37 -0.91 5.31
CA LEU A 230 -0.24 -0.72 6.23
C LEU A 230 -0.12 -1.91 7.19
N ALA A 231 -1.24 -2.43 7.68
CA ALA A 231 -1.26 -3.67 8.47
C ALA A 231 -0.73 -4.85 7.66
N CYS A 232 -1.20 -5.02 6.43
CA CYS A 232 -0.67 -6.03 5.51
C CYS A 232 0.84 -5.88 5.31
N ASP A 233 1.35 -4.69 5.00
CA ASP A 233 2.78 -4.46 4.76
C ASP A 233 3.64 -4.76 6.00
N MET A 234 3.13 -4.51 7.21
CA MET A 234 3.84 -4.86 8.44
C MET A 234 3.85 -6.37 8.70
N HIS A 235 2.70 -7.04 8.55
CA HIS A 235 2.60 -8.49 8.67
C HIS A 235 3.50 -9.21 7.67
N TYR A 236 3.46 -8.78 6.41
CA TYR A 236 4.26 -9.37 5.34
C TYR A 236 5.75 -9.12 5.55
N PHE A 237 6.13 -7.95 6.06
CA PHE A 237 7.52 -7.66 6.39
C PHE A 237 8.06 -8.62 7.45
N ILE A 238 7.32 -8.82 8.55
CA ILE A 238 7.71 -9.74 9.64
C ILE A 238 7.88 -11.16 9.10
N ILE A 239 6.89 -11.67 8.36
CA ILE A 239 6.94 -13.02 7.78
C ILE A 239 8.08 -13.11 6.75
N GLY A 240 8.23 -12.11 5.89
CA GLY A 240 9.23 -12.09 4.83
C GLY A 240 10.67 -12.08 5.34
N ILE A 241 10.99 -11.27 6.35
CA ILE A 241 12.34 -11.27 6.93
C ILE A 241 12.67 -12.61 7.60
N LEU A 242 11.68 -13.27 8.22
CA LEU A 242 11.84 -14.60 8.82
C LEU A 242 12.10 -15.65 7.73
N LEU A 243 11.31 -15.67 6.65
CA LEU A 243 11.49 -16.60 5.54
C LEU A 243 12.88 -16.45 4.88
N VAL A 244 13.30 -15.21 4.62
CA VAL A 244 14.60 -14.90 4.03
C VAL A 244 15.75 -15.29 4.96
N TYR A 245 15.62 -14.99 6.26
CA TYR A 245 16.63 -15.35 7.26
C TYR A 245 16.78 -16.86 7.40
N ILE A 246 15.66 -17.60 7.51
CA ILE A 246 15.67 -19.06 7.58
C ILE A 246 16.27 -19.66 6.32
N LYS A 247 15.92 -19.15 5.13
CA LYS A 247 16.55 -19.60 3.86
C LYS A 247 18.05 -19.35 3.83
N PHE A 248 18.52 -18.22 4.33
CA PHE A 248 19.96 -17.93 4.39
C PHE A 248 20.71 -18.90 5.32
N ARG A 249 20.14 -19.22 6.49
CA ARG A 249 20.78 -20.13 7.47
C ARG A 249 20.58 -21.61 7.15
N HIS A 250 19.42 -21.98 6.63
CA HIS A 250 18.99 -23.34 6.35
C HIS A 250 18.30 -23.41 4.98
N PRO A 251 19.07 -23.49 3.86
CA PRO A 251 18.52 -23.36 2.51
C PRO A 251 17.41 -24.34 2.16
N LYS A 252 17.54 -25.61 2.57
CA LYS A 252 16.52 -26.65 2.33
C LYS A 252 15.20 -26.29 3.02
N LEU A 253 15.25 -26.01 4.33
CA LEU A 253 14.08 -25.63 5.12
C LEU A 253 13.45 -24.33 4.59
N GLY A 254 14.26 -23.31 4.33
CA GLY A 254 13.75 -22.04 3.82
C GLY A 254 13.11 -22.17 2.43
N ASN A 255 13.64 -23.00 1.53
CA ASN A 255 12.98 -23.29 0.25
C ASN A 255 11.61 -23.96 0.47
N THR A 256 11.52 -24.95 1.36
CA THR A 256 10.26 -25.60 1.70
C THR A 256 9.25 -24.62 2.28
N LEU A 257 9.66 -23.75 3.21
CA LEU A 257 8.78 -22.77 3.83
C LEU A 257 8.30 -21.71 2.84
N ILE A 258 9.17 -21.22 1.96
CA ILE A 258 8.77 -20.27 0.90
C ILE A 258 7.78 -20.92 -0.07
N ALA A 259 8.03 -22.17 -0.48
CA ALA A 259 7.12 -22.91 -1.36
C ALA A 259 5.76 -23.14 -0.67
N ALA A 260 5.75 -23.56 0.59
CA ALA A 260 4.53 -23.75 1.37
C ALA A 260 3.76 -22.43 1.53
N ALA A 261 4.44 -21.33 1.85
CA ALA A 261 3.83 -20.01 1.96
C ALA A 261 3.26 -19.50 0.63
N PHE A 262 3.93 -19.78 -0.50
CA PHE A 262 3.43 -19.44 -1.83
C PHE A 262 2.15 -20.22 -2.16
N VAL A 263 2.14 -21.54 -1.91
CA VAL A 263 0.95 -22.38 -2.11
C VAL A 263 -0.19 -21.92 -1.20
N ALA A 264 0.08 -21.64 0.08
CA ALA A 264 -0.92 -21.13 1.01
C ALA A 264 -1.49 -19.78 0.57
N ALA A 265 -0.66 -18.86 0.07
CA ALA A 265 -1.11 -17.56 -0.43
C ALA A 265 -2.04 -17.65 -1.65
N ALA A 266 -1.98 -18.73 -2.43
CA ALA A 266 -2.94 -19.01 -3.52
C ALA A 266 -4.17 -19.77 -3.00
N ALA A 267 -3.95 -20.76 -2.14
CA ALA A 267 -4.98 -21.69 -1.69
C ALA A 267 -5.98 -21.03 -0.74
N ILE A 268 -5.53 -20.13 0.14
CA ILE A 268 -6.40 -19.47 1.13
C ILE A 268 -7.51 -18.63 0.48
N PRO A 269 -7.22 -17.66 -0.42
CA PRO A 269 -8.29 -16.91 -1.07
C PRO A 269 -9.21 -17.82 -1.91
N ALA A 270 -8.65 -18.82 -2.61
CA ALA A 270 -9.43 -19.81 -3.34
C ALA A 270 -10.38 -20.61 -2.44
N TYR A 271 -9.91 -21.03 -1.27
CA TYR A 271 -10.70 -21.76 -0.28
C TYR A 271 -11.81 -20.90 0.34
N ILE A 272 -11.52 -19.65 0.70
CA ILE A 272 -12.53 -18.73 1.25
C ILE A 272 -13.61 -18.44 0.21
N THR A 273 -13.23 -18.23 -1.06
CA THR A 273 -14.18 -18.11 -2.17
C THR A 273 -15.03 -19.36 -2.33
N TYR A 274 -14.44 -20.55 -2.20
CA TYR A 274 -15.15 -21.83 -2.30
C TYR A 274 -16.19 -22.01 -1.19
N VAL A 275 -15.82 -21.78 0.06
CA VAL A 275 -16.71 -22.01 1.21
C VAL A 275 -17.87 -21.02 1.23
N ASN A 276 -17.59 -19.74 0.95
CA ASN A 276 -18.60 -18.69 1.04
C ASN A 276 -19.37 -18.46 -0.28
N GLN A 277 -19.02 -19.17 -1.35
CA GLN A 277 -19.62 -19.00 -2.68
C GLN A 277 -19.55 -17.55 -3.19
N TYR A 278 -18.46 -16.85 -2.85
CA TYR A 278 -18.24 -15.49 -3.31
C TYR A 278 -17.94 -15.47 -4.82
N LYS A 279 -18.29 -14.37 -5.48
CA LYS A 279 -17.74 -14.08 -6.81
C LYS A 279 -16.24 -13.83 -6.70
N GLY A 280 -15.49 -14.11 -7.77
CA GLY A 280 -14.03 -13.99 -7.78
C GLY A 280 -13.48 -12.57 -7.53
N VAL A 281 -14.35 -11.54 -7.59
CA VAL A 281 -14.01 -10.14 -7.31
C VAL A 281 -15.01 -9.52 -6.36
N VAL A 282 -14.52 -8.61 -5.50
CA VAL A 282 -15.37 -7.72 -4.72
C VAL A 282 -15.97 -6.67 -5.66
N GLN A 283 -17.31 -6.65 -5.73
CA GLN A 283 -18.02 -5.80 -6.68
C GLN A 283 -18.26 -4.41 -6.10
N LEU A 284 -17.62 -3.39 -6.67
CA LEU A 284 -17.69 -2.01 -6.19
C LEU A 284 -18.95 -1.30 -6.71
N TYR A 285 -20.12 -1.77 -6.32
CA TYR A 285 -21.40 -1.06 -6.55
C TYR A 285 -21.59 0.10 -5.57
N HIS A 286 -22.63 0.91 -5.79
CA HIS A 286 -22.94 2.09 -4.98
C HIS A 286 -23.00 1.79 -3.48
N GLU A 287 -23.72 0.73 -3.08
CA GLU A 287 -23.92 0.38 -1.68
C GLU A 287 -22.61 0.09 -0.94
N LEU A 288 -21.72 -0.74 -1.52
CA LEU A 288 -20.42 -1.04 -0.92
C LEU A 288 -19.59 0.23 -0.75
N GLN A 289 -19.65 1.16 -1.72
CA GLN A 289 -18.86 2.39 -1.68
C GLN A 289 -19.35 3.40 -0.63
N LYS A 290 -20.60 3.31 -0.15
CA LYS A 290 -21.11 4.16 0.96
C LYS A 290 -20.36 3.93 2.26
N ASP A 291 -20.09 2.66 2.57
CA ASP A 291 -19.34 2.26 3.76
C ASP A 291 -18.70 0.87 3.55
N PRO A 292 -17.50 0.80 2.97
CA PRO A 292 -16.85 -0.47 2.67
C PRO A 292 -16.58 -1.33 3.91
N ALA A 293 -16.48 -0.72 5.09
CA ALA A 293 -16.31 -1.45 6.35
C ALA A 293 -17.54 -2.29 6.71
N GLN A 294 -18.72 -1.96 6.19
CA GLN A 294 -19.97 -2.67 6.47
C GLN A 294 -20.24 -3.84 5.51
N ASP A 295 -19.54 -3.90 4.37
CA ASP A 295 -19.65 -4.99 3.41
C ASP A 295 -18.86 -6.22 3.84
N GLU A 296 -19.54 -7.36 4.00
CA GLU A 296 -18.91 -8.61 4.46
C GLU A 296 -17.88 -9.12 3.45
N HIS A 297 -18.18 -9.09 2.16
CA HIS A 297 -17.29 -9.58 1.11
C HIS A 297 -15.98 -8.76 1.06
N PHE A 298 -16.05 -7.44 1.28
CA PHE A 298 -14.89 -6.57 1.43
C PHE A 298 -14.07 -6.94 2.67
N ARG A 299 -14.72 -7.13 3.82
CA ARG A 299 -14.05 -7.52 5.08
C ARG A 299 -13.39 -8.90 5.03
N THR A 300 -13.90 -9.84 4.23
CA THR A 300 -13.39 -11.22 4.17
C THR A 300 -12.40 -11.43 3.02
N MET A 301 -12.61 -10.82 1.85
CA MET A 301 -11.81 -11.08 0.64
C MET A 301 -10.90 -9.93 0.21
N TYR A 302 -11.04 -8.73 0.78
CA TYR A 302 -10.22 -7.58 0.40
C TYR A 302 -9.21 -7.17 1.48
N VAL A 303 -9.67 -6.97 2.72
CA VAL A 303 -8.90 -6.40 3.83
C VAL A 303 -7.88 -7.36 4.49
N PRO A 304 -8.20 -8.65 4.75
CA PRO A 304 -7.34 -9.50 5.57
C PRO A 304 -5.97 -9.77 4.94
N SER A 305 -4.92 -9.86 5.76
CA SER A 305 -3.57 -10.04 5.22
C SER A 305 -3.39 -11.40 4.55
N HIS A 306 -4.07 -12.45 5.01
CA HIS A 306 -3.92 -13.80 4.45
C HIS A 306 -4.50 -13.97 3.03
N VAL A 307 -5.46 -13.14 2.61
CA VAL A 307 -6.04 -13.21 1.25
C VAL A 307 -5.27 -12.38 0.21
N ARG A 308 -4.35 -11.50 0.67
CA ARG A 308 -3.54 -10.61 -0.20
C ARG A 308 -2.04 -10.86 -0.14
N PHE A 309 -1.59 -11.98 0.42
CA PHE A 309 -0.16 -12.24 0.62
C PHE A 309 0.60 -12.59 -0.67
N MET A 310 -0.10 -13.03 -1.71
CA MET A 310 0.50 -13.57 -2.94
C MET A 310 1.48 -12.61 -3.64
N PRO A 311 1.14 -11.34 -3.93
CA PRO A 311 2.06 -10.42 -4.61
C PRO A 311 3.39 -10.24 -3.86
N TYR A 312 3.34 -10.19 -2.52
CA TYR A 312 4.53 -10.08 -1.68
C TYR A 312 5.44 -11.32 -1.84
N MET A 313 4.86 -12.51 -1.84
CA MET A 313 5.58 -13.76 -2.04
C MET A 313 6.22 -13.84 -3.43
N VAL A 314 5.49 -13.43 -4.48
CA VAL A 314 6.03 -13.30 -5.84
C VAL A 314 7.24 -12.36 -5.85
N GLY A 315 7.14 -11.20 -5.21
CA GLY A 315 8.25 -10.24 -5.12
C GLY A 315 9.48 -10.80 -4.43
N LEU A 316 9.28 -11.50 -3.31
CA LEU A 316 10.35 -12.16 -2.55
C LEU A 316 11.08 -13.21 -3.41
N ILE A 317 10.33 -14.06 -4.13
CA ILE A 317 10.89 -15.09 -5.02
C ILE A 317 11.64 -14.44 -6.19
N LEU A 318 11.03 -13.47 -6.86
CA LEU A 318 11.64 -12.79 -8.01
C LEU A 318 12.90 -12.01 -7.63
N SER A 319 13.02 -11.55 -6.38
CA SER A 319 14.26 -10.96 -5.88
C SER A 319 15.41 -11.94 -5.79
N TYR A 320 15.17 -13.20 -5.37
CA TYR A 320 16.19 -14.24 -5.42
C TYR A 320 16.61 -14.56 -6.86
N VAL A 321 15.63 -14.67 -7.77
CA VAL A 321 15.90 -14.89 -9.20
C VAL A 321 16.72 -13.73 -9.78
N CYS A 322 16.32 -12.49 -9.50
CA CYS A 322 17.03 -11.29 -9.95
C CYS A 322 18.48 -11.28 -9.48
N GLN A 323 18.72 -11.51 -8.19
CA GLN A 323 20.07 -11.54 -7.62
C GLN A 323 20.93 -12.64 -8.24
N TYR A 324 20.35 -13.82 -8.50
CA TYR A 324 21.05 -14.90 -9.19
C TYR A 324 21.44 -14.50 -10.61
N LEU A 325 20.50 -13.97 -11.41
CA LEU A 325 20.77 -13.56 -12.80
C LEU A 325 21.79 -12.42 -12.90
N VAL A 326 21.73 -11.45 -11.98
CA VAL A 326 22.72 -10.38 -11.90
C VAL A 326 24.11 -10.93 -11.55
N LYS A 327 24.20 -11.86 -10.59
CA LYS A 327 25.47 -12.50 -10.20
C LYS A 327 26.09 -13.34 -11.32
N THR A 328 25.28 -13.99 -12.15
CA THR A 328 25.76 -14.77 -13.30
C THR A 328 26.02 -13.92 -14.54
N GLY A 329 25.73 -12.62 -14.51
CA GLY A 329 25.88 -11.72 -15.65
C GLY A 329 24.91 -12.02 -16.80
N TYR A 330 23.80 -12.71 -16.52
CA TYR A 330 22.81 -13.03 -17.54
C TYR A 330 22.12 -11.77 -18.07
N LYS A 331 21.99 -11.68 -19.39
CA LYS A 331 21.25 -10.62 -20.09
C LYS A 331 20.21 -11.24 -21.01
N PHE A 332 19.04 -10.63 -21.05
CA PHE A 332 17.98 -11.06 -21.96
C PHE A 332 18.37 -10.69 -23.40
N PRO A 333 18.19 -11.59 -24.38
CA PRO A 333 18.40 -11.25 -25.79
C PRO A 333 17.49 -10.11 -26.21
N GLY A 334 18.00 -9.13 -26.95
CA GLY A 334 17.21 -7.95 -27.34
C GLY A 334 15.91 -8.30 -28.07
N LEU A 335 15.93 -9.29 -28.96
CA LEU A 335 14.72 -9.75 -29.66
C LEU A 335 13.65 -10.31 -28.71
N SER A 336 14.04 -10.97 -27.62
CA SER A 336 13.09 -11.53 -26.65
C SER A 336 12.26 -10.46 -25.94
N LEU A 337 12.82 -9.26 -25.79
CA LEU A 337 12.17 -8.14 -25.10
C LEU A 337 11.00 -7.56 -25.91
N PHE A 338 11.05 -7.64 -27.25
CA PHE A 338 9.91 -7.29 -28.13
C PHE A 338 8.72 -8.24 -27.96
N VAL A 339 8.92 -9.42 -27.36
CA VAL A 339 7.85 -10.37 -27.04
C VAL A 339 7.46 -10.27 -25.57
N ILE A 340 8.43 -10.28 -24.66
CA ILE A 340 8.20 -10.28 -23.21
C ILE A 340 7.43 -9.04 -22.75
N ILE A 341 7.79 -7.85 -23.26
CA ILE A 341 7.15 -6.60 -22.83
C ILE A 341 5.68 -6.56 -23.25
N PRO A 342 5.31 -6.67 -24.55
CA PRO A 342 3.91 -6.66 -24.96
C PRO A 342 3.09 -7.80 -24.37
N LEU A 343 3.67 -9.00 -24.23
CA LEU A 343 2.98 -10.14 -23.63
C LEU A 343 2.62 -9.87 -22.16
N GLY A 344 3.54 -9.33 -21.38
CA GLY A 344 3.26 -8.98 -19.98
C GLY A 344 2.19 -7.90 -19.85
N ILE A 345 2.16 -6.91 -20.76
CA ILE A 345 1.11 -5.88 -20.80
C ILE A 345 -0.23 -6.53 -21.13
N ALA A 346 -0.25 -7.41 -22.13
CA ALA A 346 -1.46 -8.15 -22.50
C ALA A 346 -1.99 -8.97 -21.32
N VAL A 347 -1.13 -9.69 -20.58
CA VAL A 347 -1.53 -10.46 -19.39
C VAL A 347 -2.09 -9.55 -18.28
N ASN A 348 -1.47 -8.41 -18.01
CA ASN A 348 -1.94 -7.45 -17.01
C ASN A 348 -3.27 -6.80 -17.38
N LEU A 349 -3.44 -6.43 -18.64
CA LEU A 349 -4.73 -5.94 -19.15
C LEU A 349 -5.78 -7.05 -19.09
N SER A 350 -5.44 -8.28 -19.48
CA SER A 350 -6.37 -9.41 -19.47
C SER A 350 -6.86 -9.73 -18.05
N THR A 351 -5.96 -9.83 -17.08
CA THR A 351 -6.31 -10.06 -15.67
C THR A 351 -7.19 -8.94 -15.09
N THR A 352 -7.00 -7.70 -15.57
CA THR A 352 -7.84 -6.56 -15.22
C THR A 352 -9.24 -6.67 -15.82
N PHE A 353 -9.34 -6.88 -17.14
CA PHE A 353 -10.62 -6.89 -17.85
C PHE A 353 -11.43 -8.17 -17.67
N VAL A 354 -10.81 -9.33 -17.41
CA VAL A 354 -11.54 -10.59 -17.14
C VAL A 354 -12.47 -10.46 -15.93
N ALA A 355 -12.17 -9.56 -14.97
CA ALA A 355 -13.08 -9.29 -13.86
C ALA A 355 -14.47 -8.82 -14.29
N TYR A 356 -14.60 -8.23 -15.48
CA TYR A 356 -15.87 -7.82 -16.07
C TYR A 356 -16.90 -8.95 -16.07
N VAL A 357 -16.45 -10.19 -16.28
CA VAL A 357 -17.29 -11.40 -16.32
C VAL A 357 -18.11 -11.57 -15.04
N PHE A 358 -17.63 -11.10 -13.88
CA PHE A 358 -18.33 -11.18 -12.61
C PHE A 358 -19.38 -10.07 -12.41
N TYR A 359 -19.35 -9.01 -13.24
CA TYR A 359 -20.30 -7.89 -13.25
C TYR A 359 -21.48 -8.10 -14.20
N ILE A 360 -21.47 -9.15 -15.04
CA ILE A 360 -22.60 -9.52 -15.91
C ILE A 360 -23.69 -10.18 -15.07
N GLU A 361 -24.88 -9.59 -15.02
CA GLU A 361 -25.99 -10.05 -14.15
C GLU A 361 -26.71 -11.27 -14.71
N GLU A 362 -26.84 -11.36 -16.04
CA GLU A 362 -27.53 -12.46 -16.73
C GLU A 362 -26.72 -13.77 -16.73
N ARG A 363 -25.46 -13.70 -16.28
CA ARG A 363 -24.56 -14.84 -16.31
C ARG A 363 -24.73 -15.70 -15.07
N PRO A 364 -24.96 -17.02 -15.21
CA PRO A 364 -25.05 -17.90 -14.05
C PRO A 364 -23.72 -17.90 -13.28
N TYR A 365 -23.82 -17.95 -11.96
CA TYR A 365 -22.65 -18.04 -11.10
C TYR A 365 -21.84 -19.31 -11.41
N SER A 366 -20.53 -19.13 -11.58
CA SER A 366 -19.58 -20.23 -11.76
C SER A 366 -18.61 -20.26 -10.59
N LEU A 367 -18.72 -21.31 -9.77
CA LEU A 367 -17.83 -21.55 -8.65
C LEU A 367 -16.39 -21.77 -9.11
N LEU A 368 -16.20 -22.57 -10.16
CA LEU A 368 -14.87 -22.89 -10.68
C LEU A 368 -14.13 -21.62 -11.12
N GLU A 369 -14.80 -20.74 -11.84
CA GLU A 369 -14.19 -19.49 -12.30
C GLU A 369 -13.87 -18.54 -11.15
N SER A 370 -14.77 -18.43 -10.17
CA SER A 370 -14.55 -17.57 -9.01
C SER A 370 -13.34 -18.02 -8.19
N VAL A 371 -13.24 -19.34 -7.93
CA VAL A 371 -12.12 -19.95 -7.19
C VAL A 371 -10.80 -19.83 -7.95
N LEU A 372 -10.81 -20.14 -9.25
CA LEU A 372 -9.62 -20.02 -10.11
C LEU A 372 -9.15 -18.56 -10.19
N TYR A 373 -10.08 -17.63 -10.39
CA TYR A 373 -9.75 -16.21 -10.44
C TYR A 373 -9.14 -15.77 -9.11
N ALA A 374 -9.81 -16.02 -7.97
CA ALA A 374 -9.34 -15.64 -6.64
C ALA A 374 -7.92 -16.14 -6.33
N GLY A 375 -7.57 -17.37 -6.72
CA GLY A 375 -6.24 -17.95 -6.48
C GLY A 375 -5.15 -17.50 -7.45
N VAL A 376 -5.47 -17.15 -8.70
CA VAL A 376 -4.46 -17.02 -9.78
C VAL A 376 -4.21 -15.57 -10.23
N HIS A 377 -5.22 -14.71 -10.24
CA HIS A 377 -5.13 -13.37 -10.85
C HIS A 377 -3.95 -12.52 -10.31
N ARG A 378 -3.72 -12.56 -9.00
CA ARG A 378 -2.62 -11.83 -8.34
C ARG A 378 -1.23 -12.37 -8.70
N ILE A 379 -1.12 -13.68 -8.95
CA ILE A 379 0.13 -14.32 -9.38
C ILE A 379 0.53 -13.75 -10.74
N LEU A 380 -0.43 -13.71 -11.66
CA LEU A 380 -0.20 -13.23 -13.02
C LEU A 380 0.18 -11.75 -13.02
N TRP A 381 -0.57 -10.91 -12.30
CA TRP A 381 -0.28 -9.47 -12.18
C TRP A 381 1.12 -9.19 -11.59
N ALA A 382 1.41 -9.80 -10.43
CA ALA A 382 2.67 -9.57 -9.74
C ALA A 382 3.86 -10.17 -10.50
N GLY A 383 3.67 -11.33 -11.12
CA GLY A 383 4.70 -12.07 -11.84
C GLY A 383 5.21 -11.31 -13.07
N THR A 384 4.29 -10.85 -13.92
CA THR A 384 4.63 -10.10 -15.15
C THR A 384 5.30 -8.76 -14.80
N LEU A 385 4.80 -8.04 -13.79
CA LEU A 385 5.38 -6.78 -13.36
C LEU A 385 6.78 -6.98 -12.76
N GLY A 386 6.98 -8.07 -12.01
CA GLY A 386 8.28 -8.42 -11.47
C GLY A 386 9.29 -8.86 -12.54
N ILE A 387 8.85 -9.45 -13.66
CA ILE A 387 9.71 -9.73 -14.81
C ILE A 387 10.30 -8.42 -15.38
N TYR A 388 9.53 -7.33 -15.44
CA TYR A 388 10.06 -6.04 -15.89
C TYR A 388 11.15 -5.50 -14.98
N ILE A 389 11.03 -5.69 -13.66
CA ILE A 389 12.09 -5.33 -12.70
C ILE A 389 13.36 -6.16 -12.96
N ILE A 390 13.20 -7.46 -13.22
CA ILE A 390 14.34 -8.35 -13.53
C ILE A 390 15.02 -7.93 -14.82
N VAL A 391 14.26 -7.68 -15.89
CA VAL A 391 14.77 -7.23 -17.19
C VAL A 391 15.53 -5.92 -17.05
N ASP A 392 14.97 -4.94 -16.33
CA ASP A 392 15.63 -3.65 -16.08
C ASP A 392 16.93 -3.81 -15.28
N SER A 393 16.91 -4.65 -14.25
CA SER A 393 18.08 -4.87 -13.37
C SER A 393 19.22 -5.64 -14.04
N THR A 394 18.91 -6.47 -15.05
CA THR A 394 19.90 -7.33 -15.73
C THR A 394 20.39 -6.74 -17.05
N THR A 395 19.46 -6.24 -17.87
CA THR A 395 19.71 -5.83 -19.26
C THR A 395 19.56 -4.31 -19.43
N GLY A 396 18.66 -3.70 -18.65
CA GLY A 396 18.32 -2.28 -18.75
C GLY A 396 17.26 -2.03 -19.81
N ILE A 397 16.10 -1.53 -19.41
CA ILE A 397 15.04 -1.19 -20.37
C ILE A 397 15.41 0.12 -21.07
N GLY A 398 15.48 0.11 -22.41
CA GLY A 398 15.81 1.31 -23.18
C GLY A 398 17.31 1.53 -23.46
N LYS A 399 18.20 0.69 -22.94
CA LYS A 399 19.65 0.71 -23.24
C LYS A 399 19.98 -0.20 -24.43
N TRP A 400 19.29 0.01 -25.54
CA TRP A 400 19.51 -0.74 -26.77
C TRP A 400 20.75 -0.16 -27.47
N GLY A 401 21.92 -0.69 -27.10
CA GLY A 401 23.20 -0.43 -27.75
C GLY A 401 23.73 -1.69 -28.38
#